data_AF-A0A839F9U1-F1
#
_entry.id   AF-A0A839F9U1-F1
#
_cell.length_a   1.000
_cell.length_b   1.000
_cell.length_c   1.000
_cell.angle_alpha   90.00
_cell.angle_beta   90.00
_cell.angle_gamma   90.00
#
_symmetry.space_group_name_H-M   'P 1'
#
loop_
_entity.id
_entity.type
_entity.pdbx_description
1 polymer ?
#
loop_
_entity_poly.entity_id
_entity_poly.type
_entity_poly.pdbx_seq_one_letter_code
_entity_poly.pdbx_strand_id
1 'polypeptide(L)' 'MNMMSLPAILGISAGAAIVTTFSKKNREKTAAKRALLFVGGFAATLVVLLALNFGIYYSKTA' A
#
# COMPACT_ATOMS: atom_id res chain seq x y z
N MET A 1 20.50 7.81 -0.19
CA MET A 1 19.03 7.64 -0.22
C MET A 1 18.52 7.52 1.22
N ASN A 2 17.46 8.25 1.56
CA ASN A 2 16.85 8.22 2.90
C ASN A 2 15.84 7.06 2.98
N MET A 3 15.80 6.32 4.09
CA MET A 3 14.81 5.25 4.29
C MET A 3 13.41 5.84 4.48
N MET A 4 12.40 5.14 4.00
CA MET A 4 11.02 5.56 4.21
C MET A 4 10.62 5.29 5.66
N SER A 5 10.05 6.29 6.33
CA SER A 5 9.56 6.13 7.69
C SER A 5 8.31 5.24 7.72
N LEU A 6 8.15 4.44 8.78
CA LEU A 6 6.96 3.59 8.97
C LEU A 6 5.63 4.36 8.84
N PRO A 7 5.47 5.58 9.40
CA PRO A 7 4.27 6.38 9.19
C PRO A 7 4.03 6.75 7.71
N ALA A 8 5.09 7.01 6.94
CA ALA A 8 4.97 7.30 5.51
C ALA A 8 4.52 6.07 4.72
N ILE A 9 5.08 4.89 5.02
CA ILE A 9 4.68 3.61 4.41
C ILE A 9 3.19 3.33 4.67
N LEU A 10 2.74 3.50 5.92
CA LEU A 10 1.34 3.32 6.30
C LEU A 10 0.43 4.34 5.61
N GLY A 11 0.83 5.61 5.56
CA GLY A 11 0.08 6.68 4.90
C GLY A 11 -0.09 6.46 3.39
N ILE A 12 0.98 6.07 2.70
CA ILE A 12 0.94 5.77 1.25
C ILE A 12 0.09 4.53 0.98
N SER A 13 0.25 3.48 1.79
CA SER A 13 -0.54 2.25 1.65
C SER A 13 -2.04 2.53 1.87
N ALA A 14 -2.38 3.33 2.88
CA ALA A 14 -3.76 3.73 3.15
C ALA A 14 -4.33 4.59 2.00
N GLY A 15 -3.59 5.61 1.55
CA GLY A 15 -4.00 6.45 0.43
C GLY A 15 -4.25 5.64 -0.86
N ALA A 16 -3.33 4.74 -1.21
CA ALA A 16 -3.47 3.86 -2.37
C ALA A 16 -4.68 2.93 -2.25
N ALA A 17 -4.92 2.37 -1.06
CA ALA A 17 -6.08 1.51 -0.79
C ALA A 17 -7.41 2.27 -0.86
N ILE A 18 -7.47 3.51 -0.35
CA ILE A 18 -8.65 4.37 -0.46
C ILE A 18 -8.93 4.67 -1.94
N VAL A 19 -7.92 5.14 -2.68
CA VAL A 19 -8.09 5.50 -4.10
C VAL A 19 -8.56 4.30 -4.93
N THR A 20 -7.99 3.11 -4.71
CA THR A 20 -8.41 1.89 -5.42
C THR A 20 -9.82 1.44 -5.04
N THR A 21 -10.20 1.59 -3.77
CA THR A 21 -11.54 1.22 -3.28
C THR A 21 -12.64 2.16 -3.78
N PHE A 22 -12.36 3.46 -3.85
CA PHE A 22 -13.31 4.49 -4.30
C PHE A 22 -13.24 4.79 -5.80
N SER A 23 -12.36 4.13 -6.54
CA SER A 23 -12.28 4.27 -8.00
C SER A 23 -13.62 3.94 -8.68
N LYS A 24 -13.96 4.67 -9.74
CA LYS A 24 -15.24 4.55 -10.48
C LYS A 24 -15.54 3.10 -10.89
N LYS A 25 -14.49 2.31 -11.17
CA LYS A 25 -14.54 0.88 -11.54
C LYS A 25 -14.95 -0.07 -10.40
N ASN A 26 -14.74 0.32 -9.14
CA ASN A 26 -15.07 -0.48 -7.95
C ASN A 26 -16.28 0.07 -7.17
N ARG A 27 -16.80 1.23 -7.58
CA ARG A 27 -18.00 1.85 -7.00
C ARG A 27 -19.28 1.03 -7.22
N GLU A 28 -19.36 0.16 -8.21
CA GLU A 28 -20.56 -0.69 -8.40
C GLU A 28 -20.50 -1.98 -7.59
N LYS A 29 -19.39 -2.25 -6.90
CA LYS A 29 -19.22 -3.46 -6.08
C LYS A 29 -19.85 -3.30 -4.70
N THR A 30 -20.40 -4.40 -4.18
CA THR A 30 -20.95 -4.52 -2.83
C THR A 30 -19.93 -4.12 -1.75
N ALA A 31 -20.42 -3.62 -0.61
CA ALA A 31 -19.59 -3.16 0.50
C ALA A 31 -18.54 -4.19 0.96
N ALA A 32 -18.90 -5.47 1.01
CA ALA A 32 -17.97 -6.56 1.33
C ALA A 32 -16.82 -6.70 0.31
N LYS A 33 -17.11 -6.57 -0.99
CA LYS A 33 -16.08 -6.60 -2.05
C LYS A 33 -15.18 -5.37 -1.99
N ARG A 34 -15.71 -4.21 -1.61
CA ARG A 34 -14.91 -3.00 -1.39
C ARG A 34 -13.99 -3.14 -0.19
N ALA A 35 -14.44 -3.73 0.92
CA ALA A 35 -13.61 -4.01 2.08
C ALA A 35 -12.47 -4.99 1.74
N LEU A 36 -12.75 -6.05 0.98
CA LEU A 36 -11.71 -6.97 0.48
C LEU A 36 -10.71 -6.27 -0.45
N LEU A 37 -11.18 -5.39 -1.34
CA LEU A 37 -10.29 -4.61 -2.21
C LEU A 37 -9.44 -3.61 -1.42
N PHE A 38 -10.00 -3.02 -0.37
CA PHE A 38 -9.27 -2.12 0.51
C PHE A 38 -8.17 -2.86 1.26
N VAL A 39 -8.52 -3.96 1.94
CA VAL A 39 -7.56 -4.75 2.73
C VAL A 39 -6.51 -5.39 1.81
N GLY A 40 -6.93 -5.94 0.67
CA GLY A 40 -6.02 -6.52 -0.32
C GLY A 40 -5.10 -5.48 -0.95
N GLY A 41 -5.62 -4.32 -1.33
CA GLY A 41 -4.84 -3.21 -1.88
C GLY A 41 -3.88 -2.64 -0.84
N PHE A 42 -4.33 -2.44 0.40
CA PHE A 42 -3.49 -1.98 1.51
C PHE A 42 -2.34 -2.95 1.78
N ALA A 43 -2.64 -4.24 1.95
CA ALA A 43 -1.62 -5.25 2.20
C ALA A 43 -0.62 -5.39 1.05
N ALA A 44 -1.10 -5.40 -0.21
CA ALA A 44 -0.22 -5.46 -1.38
C ALA A 44 0.73 -4.25 -1.45
N THR A 45 0.21 -3.05 -1.24
CA THR A 45 1.02 -1.81 -1.28
C THR A 45 2.01 -1.78 -0.13
N LEU A 46 1.60 -2.23 1.06
CA LEU A 46 2.44 -2.29 2.25
C LEU A 46 3.60 -3.27 2.08
N VAL A 47 3.33 -4.47 1.54
CA VAL A 47 4.38 -5.47 1.23
C VAL A 47 5.38 -4.93 0.21
N VAL A 48 4.91 -4.28 -0.86
CA VAL A 48 5.79 -3.69 -1.88
C VAL A 48 6.68 -2.59 -1.28
N LEU A 49 6.10 -1.67 -0.50
CA LEU A 49 6.85 -0.59 0.14
C LEU A 49 7.84 -1.11 1.18
N LEU A 50 7.47 -2.15 1.94
CA LEU A 50 8.42 -2.84 2.84
C LEU A 50 9.56 -3.47 2.06
N ALA A 51 9.27 -4.23 1.01
CA ALA A 51 10.28 -4.89 0.19
C ALA A 51 11.25 -3.88 -0.45
N LEU A 52 10.73 -2.75 -0.94
CA LEU A 52 11.56 -1.65 -1.46
C LEU A 52 12.42 -1.02 -0.35
N ASN A 53 11.85 -0.78 0.83
CA ASN A 53 12.60 -0.22 1.96
C ASN A 53 13.71 -1.17 2.44
N PHE A 54 13.44 -2.49 2.46
CA PHE A 54 14.44 -3.52 2.76
C PHE A 54 15.50 -3.65 1.67
N GLY A 55 15.12 -3.59 0.39
CA GLY A 55 16.06 -3.60 -0.73
C GLY A 55 17.01 -2.40 -0.68
N ILE A 56 16.49 -1.20 -0.40
CA ILE A 56 17.31 0.00 -0.20
C ILE A 56 18.21 -0.13 1.04
N TYR A 57 17.72 -0.72 2.13
CA TYR A 57 18.54 -1.02 3.30
C TYR A 57 19.72 -1.93 2.93
N TYR A 58 19.44 -3.07 2.29
CA TYR A 58 20.47 -4.04 1.93
C TYR A 58 21.50 -3.47 0.95
N SER A 59 21.05 -2.77 -0.10
CA SER A 59 21.94 -2.11 -1.06
C SER A 59 22.73 -0.93 -0.48
N LYS A 60 22.36 -0.41 0.69
CA LYS A 60 23.12 0.62 1.41
C LYS A 60 24.12 0.01 2.40
N THR A 61 23.86 -1.22 2.87
CA THR A 61 24.70 -1.93 3.83
C THR A 61 25.73 -2.85 3.16
N ALA A 62 25.49 -3.28 1.92
CA ALA A 62 26.47 -3.90 1.02
C ALA A 62 27.43 -2.87 0.42
#